data_AF-A0A7L1T7Y8-F1
#
_entry.id   AF-A0A7L1T7Y8-F1
#
_cell.length_a   1.000
_cell.length_b   1.000
_cell.length_c   1.000
_cell.angle_alpha   90.00
_cell.angle_beta   90.00
_cell.angle_gamma   90.00
#
_symmetry.space_group_name_H-M   'P 1'
#
loop_
_entity.id
_entity.type
_entity.pdbx_description
1 polymer ?
#
loop_
_entity_poly.entity_id
_entity_poly.type
_entity_poly.pdbx_seq_one_letter_code
_entity_poly.pdbx_strand_id
1 'polypeptide(L)'
;PQLPFRISCKKRSKLTVAGELAKLGPLLCIHHKTFFFLFLKCFTSAVWFPVLVQQPNQLAWHHILQLGHRYTITGLCISSLKKSGHRMFVTGDSSCLLPYCAEQGREQLLDSVWQGESTQSSSLEAAEQLSDSLELGVEEERPGSTKESKIISYVGTVTKILNVQAGLFLLDNKVCLCLAYQQLLNAARGLRPGACVELIDVHLLQKPLVSFPFIVLGACLSTTVVLKSFSRLSTPYQPPASSGNLYLQLLFRYNLSMPLYLWMASLLEMFEERFSCFFGRCRLLLSSTHRNPGAAEKFLVPLLQAVVPDREEARDIYNEILAKVHQCPLQK
;
A
#
# COMPACT_ATOMS: atom_id res chain seq x y z
N PRO A 1 32.79 46.44 13.63
CA PRO A 1 32.43 45.39 14.61
C PRO A 1 30.93 45.40 14.91
N GLN A 2 30.14 44.66 14.13
CA GLN A 2 28.74 44.35 14.45
C GLN A 2 28.43 42.93 13.95
N LEU A 3 28.17 42.03 14.91
CA LEU A 3 27.67 40.67 14.70
C LEU A 3 26.19 40.74 14.33
N PRO A 4 25.70 40.00 13.32
CA PRO A 4 24.28 39.71 13.21
C PRO A 4 23.98 38.34 13.84
N PHE A 5 23.23 38.40 14.93
CA PHE A 5 22.17 37.48 15.35
C PHE A 5 22.32 35.99 14.98
N ARG A 6 22.80 35.21 15.95
CA ARG A 6 22.51 33.77 16.02
C ARG A 6 21.00 33.58 16.22
N ILE A 7 20.33 33.14 15.16
CA ILE A 7 18.97 32.59 15.26
C ILE A 7 19.07 31.36 16.16
N SER A 8 18.53 31.47 17.37
CA SER A 8 18.41 30.35 18.29
C SER A 8 17.49 29.30 17.65
N CYS A 9 18.08 28.21 17.14
CA CYS A 9 17.34 27.01 16.79
C CYS A 9 16.68 26.48 18.07
N LYS A 10 15.39 26.76 18.26
CA LYS A 10 14.58 26.11 19.29
C LYS A 10 14.75 24.60 19.12
N LYS A 11 15.43 23.94 20.07
CA LYS A 11 15.51 22.48 20.13
C LYS A 11 14.07 21.96 20.16
N ARG A 12 13.64 21.28 19.09
CA ARG A 12 12.36 20.57 19.10
C ARG A 12 12.40 19.56 20.25
N SER A 13 11.38 19.58 21.10
CA SER A 13 11.23 18.59 22.16
C SER A 13 11.19 17.20 21.52
N LYS A 14 12.11 16.34 21.94
CA LYS A 14 12.14 14.96 21.52
C LYS A 14 11.20 14.16 22.41
N LEU A 15 10.36 13.34 21.80
CA LEU A 15 9.38 12.51 22.48
C LEU A 15 9.77 11.04 22.37
N THR A 16 9.30 10.29 23.36
CA THR A 16 9.34 8.82 23.35
C THR A 16 7.91 8.33 23.36
N VAL A 17 7.59 7.41 22.46
CA VAL A 17 6.25 6.82 22.34
C VAL A 17 6.39 5.32 22.45
N ALA A 18 5.56 4.70 23.29
CA ALA A 18 5.45 3.26 23.42
C ALA A 18 4.04 2.81 23.01
N GLY A 19 3.96 1.65 22.37
CA GLY A 19 2.68 1.07 21.96
C GLY A 19 2.85 -0.29 21.29
N GLU A 20 1.71 -0.92 21.02
CA GLU A 20 1.64 -2.17 20.24
C GLU A 20 1.55 -1.84 18.76
N LEU A 21 2.34 -2.50 17.92
CA LEU A 21 2.28 -2.30 16.47
C LEU A 21 0.98 -2.91 15.91
N ALA A 22 0.02 -2.05 15.60
CA ALA A 22 -1.28 -2.49 15.06
C ALA A 22 -1.26 -2.59 13.53
N LYS A 23 -0.50 -1.71 12.85
CA LYS A 23 -0.47 -1.64 11.39
C LYS A 23 0.89 -1.19 10.88
N LEU A 24 1.33 -1.80 9.80
CA LEU A 24 2.59 -1.47 9.12
C LEU A 24 2.29 -1.16 7.65
N GLY A 25 2.49 0.10 7.29
CA GLY A 25 2.26 0.57 5.93
C GLY A 25 3.32 0.07 4.94
N PRO A 26 3.04 0.21 3.63
CA PRO A 26 3.98 -0.07 2.56
C PRO A 26 5.21 0.86 2.64
N LEU A 27 6.38 0.35 2.23
CA LEU A 27 7.54 1.16 1.82
C LEU A 27 7.24 1.87 0.50
N LEU A 28 7.17 3.20 0.54
CA LEU A 28 6.88 4.05 -0.61
C LEU A 28 8.12 4.80 -1.05
N CYS A 29 8.28 4.99 -2.37
CA CYS A 29 9.33 5.83 -2.92
C CYS A 29 8.70 6.90 -3.81
N ILE A 30 8.69 8.14 -3.34
CA ILE A 30 8.04 9.27 -3.99
C ILE A 30 9.06 10.39 -4.14
N HIS A 31 9.27 10.88 -5.36
CA HIS A 31 10.27 11.93 -5.65
C HIS A 31 11.64 11.62 -5.03
N HIS A 32 12.10 10.37 -5.16
CA HIS A 32 13.37 9.86 -4.61
C HIS A 32 13.47 9.86 -3.08
N LYS A 33 12.36 10.04 -2.36
CA LYS A 33 12.29 9.89 -0.91
C LYS A 33 11.58 8.58 -0.58
N THR A 34 12.28 7.72 0.16
CA THR A 34 11.73 6.45 0.63
C THR A 34 11.25 6.61 2.06
N PHE A 35 10.04 6.16 2.35
CA PHE A 35 9.47 6.22 3.69
C PHE A 35 8.39 5.15 3.87
N PHE A 36 8.01 4.90 5.11
CA PHE A 36 6.82 4.13 5.45
C PHE A 36 6.16 4.68 6.71
N PHE A 37 4.90 4.29 6.93
CA PHE A 37 4.17 4.59 8.15
C PHE A 37 4.05 3.33 9.00
N LEU A 38 4.17 3.48 10.31
CA LEU A 38 3.74 2.48 11.28
C LEU A 38 2.71 3.10 12.21
N PHE A 39 1.82 2.27 12.75
CA PHE A 39 0.76 2.72 13.65
C PHE A 39 0.88 1.98 14.97
N LEU A 40 1.17 2.74 16.02
CA LEU A 40 1.23 2.23 17.38
C LEU A 40 -0.12 2.44 18.06
N LYS A 41 -0.72 1.34 18.49
CA LYS A 41 -1.90 1.34 19.35
C LYS A 41 -1.47 1.59 20.80
N CYS A 42 -2.16 2.50 21.46
CA CYS A 42 -1.97 2.76 22.87
C CYS A 42 -2.30 1.52 23.73
N PHE A 43 -1.60 1.32 24.84
CA PHE A 43 -1.89 0.19 25.74
C PHE A 43 -3.21 0.34 26.50
N THR A 44 -3.63 1.58 26.76
CA THR A 44 -4.80 1.89 27.59
C THR A 44 -5.98 2.43 26.80
N SER A 45 -5.79 2.82 25.54
CA SER A 45 -6.86 3.36 24.69
C SER A 45 -6.89 2.69 23.32
N ALA A 46 -8.03 2.80 22.64
CA ALA A 46 -8.17 2.32 21.26
C ALA A 46 -7.51 3.25 20.22
N VAL A 47 -6.82 4.30 20.65
CA VAL A 47 -6.23 5.31 19.76
C VAL A 47 -4.96 4.77 19.11
N TRP A 48 -4.83 5.01 17.81
CA TRP A 48 -3.66 4.67 17.01
C TRP A 48 -2.88 5.92 16.67
N PHE A 49 -1.56 5.85 16.80
CA PHE A 49 -0.67 6.97 16.52
C PHE A 49 0.19 6.67 15.29
N PRO A 50 0.09 7.48 14.22
CA PRO A 50 0.93 7.33 13.05
C PRO A 50 2.36 7.82 13.34
N VAL A 51 3.35 7.01 12.98
CA VAL A 51 4.77 7.34 13.00
C VAL A 51 5.32 7.22 11.58
N LEU A 52 5.82 8.34 11.06
CA LEU A 52 6.49 8.42 9.76
C LEU A 52 7.98 8.13 9.93
N VAL A 53 8.45 7.08 9.25
CA VAL A 53 9.87 6.70 9.18
C VAL A 53 10.39 7.02 7.79
N GLN A 54 11.33 7.95 7.71
CA GLN A 54 11.90 8.42 6.43
C GLN A 54 13.43 8.44 6.41
N GLN A 55 14.08 8.18 7.56
CA GLN A 55 15.54 8.21 7.62
C GLN A 55 16.12 6.94 6.99
N PRO A 56 17.10 7.03 6.07
CA PRO A 56 17.63 5.88 5.36
C PRO A 56 18.13 4.74 6.26
N ASN A 57 18.81 5.08 7.36
CA ASN A 57 19.31 4.12 8.35
C ASN A 57 18.20 3.44 9.17
N GLN A 58 16.99 3.98 9.16
CA GLN A 58 15.83 3.48 9.90
C GLN A 58 14.84 2.74 8.99
N LEU A 59 15.01 2.79 7.65
CA LEU A 59 14.14 2.06 6.72
C LEU A 59 14.19 0.54 6.94
N ALA A 60 15.33 0.03 7.44
CA ALA A 60 15.49 -1.37 7.82
C ALA A 60 14.51 -1.82 8.93
N TRP A 61 13.95 -0.88 9.71
CA TRP A 61 12.93 -1.19 10.72
C TRP A 61 11.71 -1.89 10.12
N HIS A 62 11.37 -1.58 8.87
CA HIS A 62 10.25 -2.21 8.15
C HIS A 62 10.36 -3.74 8.12
N HIS A 63 11.58 -4.29 8.09
CA HIS A 63 11.81 -5.73 7.97
C HIS A 63 11.88 -6.47 9.32
N ILE A 64 11.99 -5.75 10.44
CA ILE A 64 12.11 -6.35 11.78
C ILE A 64 10.86 -6.13 12.64
N LEU A 65 10.02 -5.17 12.26
CA LEU A 65 8.75 -4.88 12.93
C LEU A 65 7.76 -6.01 12.71
N GLN A 66 7.14 -6.47 13.79
CA GLN A 66 6.14 -7.53 13.78
C GLN A 66 4.83 -7.01 14.34
N LEU A 67 3.72 -7.29 13.65
CA LEU A 67 2.40 -6.91 14.12
C LEU A 67 2.10 -7.55 15.49
N GLY A 68 1.35 -6.86 16.32
CA GLY A 68 1.00 -7.27 17.69
C GLY A 68 2.14 -7.18 18.71
N HIS A 69 3.36 -6.85 18.28
CA HIS A 69 4.50 -6.69 19.20
C HIS A 69 4.57 -5.27 19.76
N ARG A 70 5.10 -5.15 20.97
CA ARG A 70 5.21 -3.88 21.69
C ARG A 70 6.57 -3.26 21.50
N TYR A 71 6.59 -1.99 21.12
CA TYR A 71 7.80 -1.23 20.83
C TYR A 71 7.81 0.12 21.54
N THR A 72 9.01 0.60 21.79
CA THR A 72 9.29 1.97 22.24
C THR A 72 10.14 2.66 21.17
N ILE A 73 9.68 3.81 20.68
CA ILE A 73 10.40 4.63 19.71
C ILE A 73 10.78 5.95 20.38
N THR A 74 12.08 6.23 20.45
CA THR A 74 12.63 7.42 21.08
C THR A 74 12.96 8.50 20.05
N GLY A 75 13.20 9.73 20.52
CA GLY A 75 13.73 10.80 19.67
C GLY A 75 12.76 11.34 18.62
N LEU A 76 11.46 11.11 18.78
CA LEU A 76 10.42 11.53 17.84
C LEU A 76 10.14 13.03 17.93
N CYS A 77 9.71 13.61 16.81
CA CYS A 77 9.14 14.96 16.76
C CYS A 77 7.70 14.91 16.27
N ILE A 78 6.85 15.84 16.71
CA ILE A 78 5.49 15.98 16.16
C ILE A 78 5.54 16.89 14.93
N SER A 79 4.84 16.48 13.87
CA SER A 79 4.60 17.28 12.68
C SER A 79 3.12 17.21 12.29
N SER A 80 2.65 18.19 11.52
CA SER A 80 1.32 18.18 10.93
C SER A 80 1.39 18.31 9.41
N LEU A 81 0.50 17.62 8.72
CA LEU A 81 0.31 17.77 7.28
C LEU A 81 -0.37 19.11 6.97
N LYS A 82 0.24 19.91 6.10
CA LYS A 82 -0.24 21.25 5.76
C LYS A 82 -1.67 21.27 5.22
N LYS A 83 -2.05 20.25 4.43
CA LYS A 83 -3.35 20.20 3.75
C LYS A 83 -4.48 19.75 4.68
N SER A 84 -4.24 18.69 5.46
CA SER A 84 -5.30 18.00 6.22
C SER A 84 -5.19 18.18 7.73
N GLY A 85 -4.14 18.82 8.24
CA GLY A 85 -3.96 19.04 9.68
C GLY A 85 -3.58 17.80 10.48
N HIS A 86 -3.62 16.60 9.89
CA HIS A 86 -3.26 15.35 10.56
C HIS A 86 -1.90 15.46 11.23
N ARG A 87 -1.89 15.22 12.55
CA ARG A 87 -0.67 15.15 13.35
C ARG A 87 -0.07 13.76 13.23
N MET A 88 1.24 13.71 13.18
CA MET A 88 2.00 12.46 13.14
C MET A 88 3.32 12.63 13.88
N PHE A 89 3.83 11.53 14.41
CA PHE A 89 5.20 11.48 14.86
C PHE A 89 6.12 11.27 13.66
N VAL A 90 7.29 11.89 13.69
CA VAL A 90 8.29 11.80 12.63
C VAL A 90 9.62 11.44 13.27
N THR A 91 10.30 10.46 12.69
CA THR A 91 11.63 10.06 13.14
C THR A 91 12.71 11.06 12.70
N GLY A 92 13.70 11.28 13.57
CA GLY A 92 14.91 12.03 13.28
C GLY A 92 16.14 11.12 13.33
N ASP A 93 17.32 11.67 13.04
CA ASP A 93 18.58 10.89 12.97
C ASP A 93 18.92 10.15 14.27
N SER A 94 18.48 10.69 15.41
CA SER A 94 18.69 10.09 16.74
C SER A 94 17.54 9.20 17.21
N SER A 95 16.55 8.91 16.36
CA SER A 95 15.45 8.04 16.75
C SER A 95 15.92 6.60 16.80
N CYS A 96 15.52 5.88 17.85
CA CYS A 96 15.83 4.48 18.04
C CYS A 96 14.55 3.69 18.25
N LEU A 97 14.49 2.50 17.65
CA LEU A 97 13.47 1.49 17.88
C LEU A 97 13.99 0.50 18.92
N LEU A 98 13.22 0.29 19.98
CA LEU A 98 13.55 -0.64 21.06
C LEU A 98 12.35 -1.57 21.32
N PRO A 99 12.57 -2.83 21.70
CA PRO A 99 11.52 -3.65 22.31
C PRO A 99 10.97 -2.93 23.54
N TYR A 100 9.66 -2.98 23.74
CA TYR A 100 9.06 -2.38 24.93
C TYR A 100 9.51 -3.12 26.20
N CYS A 101 9.93 -2.35 27.21
CA CYS A 101 10.29 -2.84 28.54
C CYS A 101 9.63 -1.96 29.59
N ALA A 102 8.73 -2.53 30.40
CA ALA A 102 7.94 -1.80 31.39
C ALA A 102 8.80 -1.15 32.50
N GLU A 103 10.01 -1.66 32.73
CA GLU A 103 10.94 -1.19 33.75
C GLU A 103 11.61 0.16 33.41
N GLN A 104 11.51 0.63 32.15
CA GLN A 104 12.37 1.71 31.62
C GLN A 104 11.82 3.14 31.72
N GLY A 105 10.71 3.41 32.42
CA GLY A 105 10.32 4.80 32.71
C GLY A 105 8.93 5.03 33.27
N ARG A 106 8.69 6.25 33.77
CA ARG A 106 7.34 6.75 34.08
C ARG A 106 6.58 6.99 32.78
N GLU A 107 5.53 6.22 32.56
CA GLU A 107 4.62 6.41 31.44
C GLU A 107 3.70 7.61 31.71
N GLN A 108 3.61 8.52 30.74
CA GLN A 108 2.62 9.59 30.74
C GLN A 108 1.70 9.41 29.55
N LEU A 109 0.40 9.33 29.81
CA LEU A 109 -0.61 9.19 28.77
C LEU A 109 -0.59 10.45 27.87
N LEU A 110 -0.49 10.23 26.57
CA LEU A 110 -0.37 11.28 25.54
C LEU A 110 -1.65 12.11 25.35
N ASP A 111 -2.72 11.81 26.08
CA ASP A 111 -4.04 12.42 25.93
C ASP A 111 -4.03 13.94 26.07
N SER A 112 -3.17 14.53 26.92
CA SER A 112 -3.11 15.99 27.09
C SER A 112 -2.48 16.74 25.91
N VAL A 113 -1.65 16.06 25.09
CA VAL A 113 -1.01 16.65 23.89
C VAL A 113 -1.85 16.41 22.64
N TRP A 114 -2.66 15.33 22.63
CA TRP A 114 -3.47 14.90 21.49
C TRP A 114 -4.94 15.31 21.54
N GLN A 115 -5.47 15.84 22.64
CA GLN A 115 -6.83 16.36 22.69
C GLN A 115 -7.01 17.56 21.75
N GLY A 116 -7.79 17.33 20.70
CA GLY A 116 -8.15 18.31 19.67
C GLY A 116 -9.20 17.80 18.71
N GLU A 117 -9.40 16.48 18.58
CA GLU A 117 -10.48 15.93 17.76
C GLU A 117 -11.11 14.71 18.44
N SER A 118 -12.44 14.75 18.53
CA SER A 118 -13.28 13.80 19.22
C SER A 118 -13.20 12.39 18.64
N THR A 119 -13.23 11.44 19.58
CA THR A 119 -13.25 9.99 19.42
C THR A 119 -14.65 9.53 19.01
N GLN A 120 -14.78 8.86 17.86
CA GLN A 120 -15.83 7.88 17.64
C GLN A 120 -15.17 6.60 17.14
N SER A 121 -15.37 5.54 17.92
CA SER A 121 -14.94 4.17 17.67
C SER A 121 -15.76 3.56 16.54
N SER A 122 -15.13 3.09 15.47
CA SER A 122 -15.73 2.07 14.62
C SER A 122 -15.44 0.70 15.23
N SER A 123 -16.52 -0.04 15.48
CA SER A 123 -16.54 -1.40 15.97
C SER A 123 -15.76 -2.34 15.05
N LEU A 124 -15.01 -3.23 15.68
CA LEU A 124 -14.32 -4.37 15.07
C LEU A 124 -15.40 -5.39 14.68
N GLU A 125 -15.78 -5.45 13.41
CA GLU A 125 -16.55 -6.60 12.91
C GLU A 125 -15.61 -7.79 12.67
N ALA A 126 -16.13 -8.96 13.02
CA ALA A 126 -15.40 -10.19 13.19
C ALA A 126 -14.65 -10.63 11.93
N ALA A 127 -13.46 -11.21 12.13
CA ALA A 127 -12.75 -11.96 11.11
C ALA A 127 -13.59 -13.20 10.71
N GLU A 128 -14.33 -13.11 9.61
CA GLU A 128 -14.91 -14.30 8.97
C GLU A 128 -13.78 -15.15 8.40
N GLN A 129 -13.50 -16.27 9.06
CA GLN A 129 -12.64 -17.31 8.52
C GLN A 129 -13.40 -18.01 7.38
N LEU A 130 -12.99 -17.73 6.15
CA LEU A 130 -13.46 -18.46 4.97
C LEU A 130 -12.87 -19.88 4.97
N SER A 131 -13.53 -20.78 5.69
CA SER A 131 -13.32 -22.23 5.60
C SER A 131 -14.49 -22.84 4.84
N ASP A 132 -14.24 -23.26 3.59
CA ASP A 132 -14.97 -24.30 2.85
C ASP A 132 -16.51 -24.23 2.70
N SER A 133 -17.10 -23.05 2.45
CA SER A 133 -18.50 -22.99 2.02
C SER A 133 -18.76 -21.87 0.99
N LEU A 134 -18.49 -22.17 -0.28
CA LEU A 134 -19.09 -21.44 -1.40
C LEU A 134 -20.39 -22.14 -1.80
N GLU A 135 -21.47 -21.90 -1.05
CA GLU A 135 -22.82 -22.11 -1.61
C GLU A 135 -23.21 -20.83 -2.35
N LEU A 136 -23.26 -20.93 -3.68
CA LEU A 136 -23.76 -19.89 -4.57
C LEU A 136 -25.27 -19.70 -4.30
N GLY A 137 -25.61 -18.73 -3.47
CA GLY A 137 -26.91 -18.06 -3.54
C GLY A 137 -26.94 -17.20 -4.80
N VAL A 138 -27.70 -17.64 -5.80
CA VAL A 138 -28.11 -16.79 -6.92
C VAL A 138 -29.15 -15.81 -6.36
N GLU A 139 -28.68 -14.67 -5.83
CA GLU A 139 -29.57 -13.53 -5.65
C GLU A 139 -29.70 -12.81 -7.00
N GLU A 140 -30.93 -12.77 -7.51
CA GLU A 140 -31.29 -12.10 -8.77
C GLU A 140 -30.86 -10.62 -8.73
N GLU A 141 -30.04 -10.23 -9.71
CA GLU A 141 -29.43 -8.91 -9.78
C GLU A 141 -30.44 -7.82 -10.19
N ARG A 142 -30.50 -6.73 -9.41
CA ARG A 142 -31.00 -5.44 -9.88
C ARG A 142 -29.86 -4.68 -10.60
N PRO A 143 -30.08 -4.16 -11.81
CA PRO A 143 -29.09 -3.33 -12.49
C PRO A 143 -29.07 -1.93 -11.86
N GLY A 144 -28.02 -1.60 -11.10
CA GLY A 144 -27.81 -0.22 -10.66
C GLY A 144 -27.05 0.00 -9.35
N SER A 145 -26.81 -1.02 -8.52
CA SER A 145 -25.97 -0.84 -7.33
C SER A 145 -24.50 -1.04 -7.69
N THR A 146 -23.71 0.03 -7.70
CA THR A 146 -22.24 -0.06 -7.63
C THR A 146 -21.88 -0.89 -6.39
N LYS A 147 -21.44 -2.14 -6.61
CA LYS A 147 -21.04 -3.04 -5.51
C LYS A 147 -19.78 -2.48 -4.88
N GLU A 148 -19.92 -1.80 -3.73
CA GLU A 148 -18.79 -1.30 -2.95
C GLU A 148 -17.86 -2.45 -2.56
N SER A 149 -16.55 -2.20 -2.61
CA SER A 149 -15.56 -3.19 -2.18
C SER A 149 -15.67 -3.45 -0.68
N LYS A 150 -15.61 -4.71 -0.25
CA LYS A 150 -15.52 -5.06 1.18
C LYS A 150 -14.06 -5.14 1.61
N ILE A 151 -13.72 -4.73 2.83
CA ILE A 151 -12.36 -4.89 3.38
C ILE A 151 -12.32 -6.17 4.20
N ILE A 152 -11.36 -7.06 3.91
CA ILE A 152 -11.22 -8.36 4.58
C ILE A 152 -9.76 -8.65 4.96
N SER A 153 -9.54 -9.72 5.72
CA SER A 153 -8.23 -10.36 5.86
C SER A 153 -8.22 -11.71 5.15
N TYR A 154 -7.10 -12.08 4.54
CA TYR A 154 -6.98 -13.32 3.77
C TYR A 154 -5.59 -13.92 3.93
N VAL A 155 -5.52 -15.23 4.18
CA VAL A 155 -4.26 -15.99 4.19
C VAL A 155 -4.31 -16.97 3.04
N GLY A 156 -3.27 -16.97 2.20
CA GLY A 156 -3.24 -17.84 1.04
C GLY A 156 -1.84 -18.10 0.50
N THR A 157 -1.77 -19.10 -0.38
CA THR A 157 -0.52 -19.50 -1.03
C THR A 157 -0.51 -19.01 -2.46
N VAL A 158 0.56 -18.34 -2.86
CA VAL A 158 0.79 -17.97 -4.26
C VAL A 158 0.89 -19.25 -5.08
N THR A 159 -0.04 -19.50 -6.00
CA THR A 159 -0.01 -20.68 -6.88
C THR A 159 0.57 -20.37 -8.24
N LYS A 160 0.32 -19.17 -8.77
CA LYS A 160 0.83 -18.72 -10.06
C LYS A 160 1.09 -17.23 -10.06
N ILE A 161 2.10 -16.80 -10.83
CA ILE A 161 2.30 -15.39 -11.16
C ILE A 161 1.53 -15.14 -12.46
N LEU A 162 0.54 -14.25 -12.43
CA LEU A 162 -0.23 -13.89 -13.63
C LEU A 162 0.54 -12.88 -14.46
N ASN A 163 0.92 -11.75 -13.84
CA ASN A 163 1.74 -10.73 -14.47
C ASN A 163 2.48 -9.95 -13.39
N VAL A 164 3.79 -10.21 -13.24
CA VAL A 164 4.60 -9.56 -12.19
C VAL A 164 4.75 -8.04 -12.41
N GLN A 165 4.75 -7.59 -13.67
CA GLN A 165 4.87 -6.17 -14.00
C GLN A 165 3.59 -5.40 -13.65
N ALA A 166 2.43 -6.04 -13.81
CA ALA A 166 1.14 -5.53 -13.37
C ALA A 166 0.85 -5.83 -11.88
N GLY A 167 1.74 -6.52 -11.17
CA GLY A 167 1.55 -6.91 -9.77
C GLY A 167 0.37 -7.85 -9.54
N LEU A 168 0.10 -8.74 -10.50
CA LEU A 168 -0.99 -9.72 -10.46
C LEU A 168 -0.47 -11.11 -10.11
N PHE A 169 -1.04 -11.70 -9.05
CA PHE A 169 -0.70 -13.01 -8.53
C PHE A 169 -1.96 -13.83 -8.33
N LEU A 170 -1.90 -15.14 -8.54
CA LEU A 170 -2.99 -16.07 -8.22
C LEU A 170 -2.69 -16.73 -6.87
N LEU A 171 -3.65 -16.65 -5.95
CA LEU A 171 -3.65 -17.31 -4.66
C LEU A 171 -4.62 -18.50 -4.69
N ASP A 172 -4.16 -19.63 -4.17
CA ASP A 172 -4.94 -20.86 -3.95
C ASP A 172 -5.73 -21.36 -5.18
N ASN A 173 -5.26 -21.01 -6.39
CA ASN A 173 -5.93 -21.24 -7.68
C ASN A 173 -7.35 -20.65 -7.80
N LYS A 174 -7.72 -19.72 -6.92
CA LYS A 174 -9.10 -19.19 -6.85
C LYS A 174 -9.16 -17.67 -6.89
N VAL A 175 -8.19 -16.99 -6.29
CA VAL A 175 -8.27 -15.56 -5.99
C VAL A 175 -7.09 -14.82 -6.62
N CYS A 176 -7.34 -13.74 -7.35
CA CYS A 176 -6.30 -12.89 -7.90
C CYS A 176 -5.93 -11.77 -6.91
N LEU A 177 -4.68 -11.69 -6.51
CA LEU A 177 -4.12 -10.58 -5.74
C LEU A 177 -3.52 -9.52 -6.68
N CYS A 178 -3.90 -8.26 -6.49
CA CYS A 178 -3.35 -7.10 -7.18
C CYS A 178 -2.60 -6.19 -6.20
N LEU A 179 -1.27 -6.07 -6.39
CA LEU A 179 -0.37 -5.24 -5.56
C LEU A 179 0.03 -3.92 -6.21
N ALA A 180 -0.53 -3.59 -7.38
CA ALA A 180 -0.13 -2.42 -8.16
C ALA A 180 -0.32 -1.09 -7.40
N TYR A 181 -1.35 -1.01 -6.55
CA TYR A 181 -1.70 0.20 -5.81
C TYR A 181 -0.78 0.50 -4.62
N GLN A 182 0.16 -0.41 -4.30
CA GLN A 182 1.20 -0.23 -3.28
C GLN A 182 2.59 0.07 -3.87
N GLN A 183 2.70 0.38 -5.18
CA GLN A 183 3.99 0.58 -5.87
C GLN A 183 4.91 -0.66 -5.86
N LEU A 184 4.34 -1.89 -5.86
CA LEU A 184 5.08 -3.15 -6.04
C LEU A 184 6.27 -3.32 -5.07
N LEU A 185 5.97 -3.20 -3.77
CA LEU A 185 6.89 -3.34 -2.64
C LEU A 185 7.99 -4.40 -2.83
N ASN A 186 9.23 -4.02 -2.51
CA ASN A 186 10.42 -4.86 -2.60
C ASN A 186 10.60 -5.54 -3.97
N ALA A 187 10.05 -4.99 -5.05
CA ALA A 187 10.03 -5.64 -6.36
C ALA A 187 9.40 -7.04 -6.30
N ALA A 188 8.34 -7.22 -5.51
CA ALA A 188 7.67 -8.51 -5.27
C ALA A 188 8.63 -9.64 -4.81
N ARG A 189 9.78 -9.29 -4.20
CA ARG A 189 10.73 -10.28 -3.68
C ARG A 189 10.04 -11.19 -2.68
N GLY A 190 10.15 -12.49 -2.93
CA GLY A 190 9.55 -13.53 -2.09
C GLY A 190 8.15 -13.98 -2.52
N LEU A 191 7.43 -13.20 -3.35
CA LEU A 191 6.12 -13.55 -3.89
C LEU A 191 6.26 -14.42 -5.15
N ARG A 192 6.58 -15.69 -4.92
CA ARG A 192 6.72 -16.70 -5.98
C ARG A 192 5.82 -17.90 -5.67
N PRO A 193 5.51 -18.76 -6.67
CA PRO A 193 4.66 -19.92 -6.43
C PRO A 193 5.16 -20.78 -5.25
N GLY A 194 4.27 -21.11 -4.33
CA GLY A 194 4.52 -21.80 -3.07
C GLY A 194 4.76 -20.89 -1.85
N ALA A 195 4.82 -19.57 -2.02
CA ALA A 195 4.98 -18.64 -0.91
C ALA A 195 3.62 -18.40 -0.21
N CYS A 196 3.61 -18.36 1.12
CA CYS A 196 2.39 -18.09 1.90
C CYS A 196 2.38 -16.63 2.36
N VAL A 197 1.27 -15.95 2.10
CA VAL A 197 1.06 -14.55 2.45
C VAL A 197 -0.17 -14.38 3.32
N GLU A 198 -0.08 -13.47 4.27
CA GLU A 198 -1.19 -12.95 5.07
C GLU A 198 -1.46 -11.51 4.62
N LEU A 199 -2.69 -11.25 4.20
CA LEU A 199 -3.20 -9.97 3.74
C LEU A 199 -4.17 -9.44 4.79
N ILE A 200 -3.93 -8.22 5.27
CA ILE A 200 -4.76 -7.56 6.28
C ILE A 200 -5.25 -6.24 5.71
N ASP A 201 -6.52 -5.92 5.91
CA ASP A 201 -7.20 -4.76 5.33
C ASP A 201 -7.13 -4.72 3.78
N VAL A 202 -7.41 -5.85 3.12
CA VAL A 202 -7.40 -5.95 1.65
C VAL A 202 -8.81 -5.76 1.06
N HIS A 203 -8.92 -5.08 -0.08
CA HIS A 203 -10.20 -4.88 -0.75
C HIS A 203 -10.62 -6.12 -1.53
N LEU A 204 -11.81 -6.64 -1.25
CA LEU A 204 -12.46 -7.71 -1.98
C LEU A 204 -13.37 -7.12 -3.08
N LEU A 205 -13.05 -7.45 -4.33
CA LEU A 205 -13.85 -7.12 -5.51
C LEU A 205 -14.33 -8.41 -6.17
N GLN A 206 -15.65 -8.58 -6.25
CA GLN A 206 -16.26 -9.72 -6.91
C GLN A 206 -16.39 -9.44 -8.41
N LYS A 207 -15.71 -10.25 -9.24
CA LYS A 207 -15.78 -10.23 -10.72
C LYS A 207 -15.72 -8.80 -11.31
N PRO A 208 -14.61 -8.08 -11.13
CA PRO A 208 -14.51 -6.67 -11.57
C PRO A 208 -14.61 -6.49 -13.09
N LEU A 209 -14.40 -7.56 -13.88
CA LEU A 209 -14.57 -7.57 -15.33
C LEU A 209 -15.27 -8.86 -15.75
N VAL A 210 -16.13 -8.78 -16.76
CA VAL A 210 -16.81 -9.95 -17.35
C VAL A 210 -15.82 -10.99 -17.88
N SER A 211 -14.69 -10.53 -18.42
CA SER A 211 -13.61 -11.38 -18.93
C SER A 211 -12.66 -11.92 -17.86
N PHE A 212 -12.84 -11.53 -16.60
CA PHE A 212 -11.93 -11.91 -15.51
C PHE A 212 -12.65 -12.83 -14.52
N PRO A 213 -12.42 -14.16 -14.58
CA PRO A 213 -13.22 -15.13 -13.85
C PRO A 213 -12.92 -15.20 -12.34
N PHE A 214 -11.88 -14.50 -11.88
CA PHE A 214 -11.41 -14.57 -10.49
C PHE A 214 -12.01 -13.46 -9.63
N ILE A 215 -12.18 -13.77 -8.35
CA ILE A 215 -12.31 -12.77 -7.28
C ILE A 215 -10.98 -12.02 -7.20
N VAL A 216 -11.03 -10.69 -7.04
CA VAL A 216 -9.84 -9.85 -6.96
C VAL A 216 -9.67 -9.29 -5.56
N LEU A 217 -8.49 -9.49 -4.98
CA LEU A 217 -8.01 -8.84 -3.76
C LEU A 217 -7.09 -7.68 -4.15
N GLY A 218 -7.53 -6.46 -3.88
CA GLY A 218 -6.77 -5.24 -4.15
C GLY A 218 -6.07 -4.71 -2.92
N ALA A 219 -4.74 -4.69 -2.94
CA ALA A 219 -3.95 -4.12 -1.86
C ALA A 219 -3.76 -2.61 -2.06
N CYS A 220 -4.33 -1.79 -1.18
CA CYS A 220 -4.15 -0.33 -1.17
C CYS A 220 -3.05 0.10 -0.19
N LEU A 221 -2.85 1.40 0.04
CA LEU A 221 -1.82 1.86 1.00
C LEU A 221 -2.11 1.52 2.45
N SER A 222 -3.37 1.19 2.76
CA SER A 222 -3.78 0.74 4.07
C SER A 222 -3.65 -0.80 4.23
N THR A 223 -3.48 -1.55 3.15
CA THR A 223 -3.33 -3.01 3.23
C THR A 223 -1.95 -3.38 3.78
N THR A 224 -1.90 -4.30 4.74
CA THR A 224 -0.63 -4.88 5.21
C THR A 224 -0.44 -6.25 4.56
N VAL A 225 0.73 -6.47 3.94
CA VAL A 225 1.09 -7.74 3.29
C VAL A 225 2.26 -8.36 4.05
N VAL A 226 2.03 -9.51 4.68
CA VAL A 226 3.01 -10.23 5.49
C VAL A 226 3.36 -11.54 4.81
N LEU A 227 4.66 -11.79 4.62
CA LEU A 227 5.13 -13.09 4.14
C LEU A 227 5.23 -14.06 5.33
N LYS A 228 4.40 -15.11 5.33
CA LYS A 228 4.36 -16.11 6.41
C LYS A 228 5.36 -17.23 6.21
N SER A 229 5.56 -17.65 4.96
CA SER A 229 6.58 -18.63 4.62
C SER A 229 7.10 -18.43 3.20
N PHE A 230 8.41 -18.57 3.03
CA PHE A 230 9.02 -18.62 1.72
C PHE A 230 8.59 -19.88 0.96
N SER A 231 8.52 -19.76 -0.36
CA SER A 231 8.29 -20.89 -1.25
C SER A 231 9.42 -21.91 -1.14
N ARG A 232 9.04 -23.19 -1.00
CA ARG A 232 9.96 -24.34 -1.06
C ARG A 232 10.24 -24.81 -2.50
N LEU A 233 9.56 -24.23 -3.49
CA LEU A 233 9.69 -24.60 -4.89
C LEU A 233 10.90 -23.88 -5.51
N SER A 234 11.62 -24.60 -6.38
CA SER A 234 12.67 -24.02 -7.23
C SER A 234 12.04 -23.36 -8.45
N THR A 235 11.38 -22.21 -8.23
CA THR A 235 10.76 -21.43 -9.30
C THR A 235 11.68 -20.30 -9.73
N PRO A 236 11.79 -19.99 -11.04
CA PRO A 236 12.59 -18.87 -11.51
C PRO A 236 12.09 -17.57 -10.90
N TYR A 237 13.03 -16.75 -10.42
CA TYR A 237 12.70 -15.42 -9.93
C TYR A 237 12.62 -14.45 -11.11
N GLN A 238 11.45 -13.82 -11.29
CA GLN A 238 11.22 -12.80 -12.30
C GLN A 238 10.98 -11.46 -11.59
N PRO A 239 12.00 -10.61 -11.43
CA PRO A 239 11.81 -9.30 -10.81
C PRO A 239 10.94 -8.40 -11.71
N PRO A 240 10.04 -7.58 -11.14
CA PRO A 240 9.45 -6.48 -11.87
C PRO A 240 10.53 -5.48 -12.29
N ALA A 241 10.30 -4.76 -13.39
CA ALA A 241 11.19 -3.73 -13.87
C ALA A 241 11.33 -2.63 -12.81
N SER A 242 12.56 -2.39 -12.35
CA SER A 242 12.86 -1.40 -11.31
C SER A 242 12.67 0.05 -11.76
N SER A 243 12.66 0.29 -13.07
CA SER A 243 12.44 1.60 -13.68
C SER A 243 11.60 1.47 -14.95
N GLY A 244 10.75 2.46 -15.19
CA GLY A 244 9.96 2.53 -16.41
C GLY A 244 8.83 1.49 -16.52
N ASN A 245 8.29 0.99 -15.42
CA ASN A 245 7.14 0.08 -15.47
C ASN A 245 5.90 0.82 -16.02
N LEU A 246 5.53 0.53 -17.28
CA LEU A 246 4.43 1.20 -17.96
C LEU A 246 3.07 0.96 -17.29
N TYR A 247 2.82 -0.24 -16.73
CA TYR A 247 1.58 -0.55 -16.02
C TYR A 247 1.37 0.40 -14.83
N LEU A 248 2.39 0.53 -13.97
CA LEU A 248 2.33 1.41 -12.81
C LEU A 248 2.30 2.89 -13.20
N GLN A 249 3.06 3.28 -14.24
CA GLN A 249 3.04 4.65 -14.72
C GLN A 249 1.64 5.06 -15.18
N LEU A 250 0.97 4.23 -15.98
CA LEU A 250 -0.38 4.52 -16.45
C LEU A 250 -1.39 4.51 -15.30
N LEU A 251 -1.29 3.53 -14.38
CA LEU A 251 -2.10 3.48 -13.17
C LEU A 251 -2.08 4.80 -12.39
N PHE A 252 -0.88 5.29 -12.05
CA PHE A 252 -0.75 6.49 -11.21
C PHE A 252 -0.98 7.78 -11.99
N ARG A 253 -0.65 7.83 -13.28
CA ARG A 253 -0.86 9.01 -14.13
C ARG A 253 -2.34 9.29 -14.40
N TYR A 254 -3.15 8.23 -14.52
CA TYR A 254 -4.58 8.31 -14.82
C TYR A 254 -5.47 7.96 -13.62
N ASN A 255 -4.89 7.74 -12.44
CA ASN A 255 -5.59 7.35 -11.20
C ASN A 255 -6.62 6.23 -11.41
N LEU A 256 -6.24 5.16 -12.12
CA LEU A 256 -7.19 4.15 -12.58
C LEU A 256 -7.82 3.37 -11.41
N SER A 257 -9.14 3.20 -11.44
CA SER A 257 -9.84 2.24 -10.59
C SER A 257 -9.46 0.80 -10.95
N MET A 258 -9.75 -0.17 -10.06
CA MET A 258 -9.34 -1.57 -10.27
C MET A 258 -9.86 -2.16 -11.58
N PRO A 259 -11.15 -2.01 -11.96
CA PRO A 259 -11.63 -2.55 -13.24
C PRO A 259 -10.91 -1.97 -14.46
N LEU A 260 -10.71 -0.64 -14.47
CA LEU A 260 -9.99 0.04 -15.55
C LEU A 260 -8.52 -0.37 -15.61
N TYR A 261 -7.88 -0.56 -14.45
CA TYR A 261 -6.51 -1.03 -14.36
C TYR A 261 -6.36 -2.45 -14.92
N LEU A 262 -7.24 -3.39 -14.53
CA LEU A 262 -7.22 -4.76 -15.04
C LEU A 262 -7.48 -4.82 -16.54
N TRP A 263 -8.40 -4.00 -17.05
CA TRP A 263 -8.67 -3.87 -18.48
C TRP A 263 -7.42 -3.36 -19.23
N MET A 264 -6.80 -2.29 -18.72
CA MET A 264 -5.57 -1.74 -19.29
C MET A 264 -4.43 -2.76 -19.25
N ALA A 265 -4.29 -3.52 -18.16
CA ALA A 265 -3.27 -4.56 -18.05
C ALA A 265 -3.47 -5.69 -19.07
N SER A 266 -4.72 -6.13 -19.28
CA SER A 266 -5.06 -7.12 -20.31
C SER A 266 -4.77 -6.61 -21.73
N LEU A 267 -5.06 -5.33 -22.01
CA LEU A 267 -4.71 -4.72 -23.30
C LEU A 267 -3.19 -4.67 -23.53
N LEU A 268 -2.42 -4.31 -22.49
CA LEU A 268 -0.95 -4.32 -22.57
C LEU A 268 -0.40 -5.71 -22.83
N GLU A 269 -0.93 -6.73 -22.15
CA GLU A 269 -0.55 -8.13 -22.34
C GLU A 269 -0.84 -8.59 -23.77
N MET A 270 -2.05 -8.35 -24.29
CA MET A 270 -2.39 -8.66 -25.68
C MET A 270 -1.52 -7.91 -26.69
N PHE A 271 -1.17 -6.65 -26.40
CA PHE A 271 -0.26 -5.87 -27.24
C PHE A 271 1.13 -6.49 -27.25
N GLU A 272 1.67 -6.86 -26.08
CA GLU A 272 2.96 -7.52 -25.98
C GLU A 272 2.96 -8.86 -26.73
N GLU A 273 1.95 -9.70 -26.55
CA GLU A 273 1.84 -10.98 -27.23
C GLU A 273 1.88 -10.83 -28.75
N ARG A 274 1.09 -9.89 -29.30
CA ARG A 274 0.98 -9.67 -30.75
C ARG A 274 2.20 -8.98 -31.36
N PHE A 275 2.85 -8.07 -30.62
CA PHE A 275 3.88 -7.21 -31.17
C PHE A 275 5.30 -7.49 -30.63
N SER A 276 5.47 -8.47 -29.74
CA SER A 276 6.76 -8.82 -29.14
C SER A 276 7.84 -9.17 -30.16
N CYS A 277 7.49 -9.78 -31.30
CA CYS A 277 8.42 -10.12 -32.36
C CYS A 277 8.97 -8.90 -33.13
N PHE A 278 8.25 -7.78 -33.13
CA PHE A 278 8.65 -6.57 -33.87
C PHE A 278 9.51 -5.61 -33.03
N PHE A 279 9.28 -5.56 -31.71
CA PHE A 279 9.88 -4.53 -30.86
C PHE A 279 10.74 -5.10 -29.71
N GLY A 280 10.66 -6.41 -29.46
CA GLY A 280 11.27 -7.06 -28.31
C GLY A 280 10.49 -6.80 -27.01
N ARG A 281 10.21 -7.87 -26.24
CA ARG A 281 9.36 -7.84 -25.02
C ARG A 281 9.74 -6.72 -24.04
N CYS A 282 11.02 -6.59 -23.71
CA CYS A 282 11.47 -5.60 -22.73
C CYS A 282 11.31 -4.14 -23.17
N ARG A 283 11.35 -3.83 -24.48
CA ARG A 283 11.23 -2.44 -24.96
C ARG A 283 9.79 -1.95 -25.04
N LEU A 284 8.82 -2.86 -25.15
CA LEU A 284 7.41 -2.52 -25.26
C LEU A 284 6.79 -2.04 -23.95
N LEU A 285 7.24 -2.61 -22.84
CA LEU A 285 6.71 -2.36 -21.50
C LEU A 285 7.50 -1.32 -20.70
N LEU A 286 8.59 -0.80 -21.27
CA LEU A 286 9.32 0.31 -20.70
C LEU A 286 8.66 1.62 -21.10
N SER A 287 8.27 2.41 -20.10
CA SER A 287 7.83 3.76 -20.33
C SER A 287 9.02 4.62 -20.77
N SER A 288 8.77 5.49 -21.74
CA SER A 288 9.74 6.50 -22.13
C SER A 288 9.51 7.76 -21.30
N THR A 289 10.60 8.46 -20.97
CA THR A 289 10.50 9.86 -20.57
C THR A 289 9.81 10.66 -21.68
N HIS A 290 9.16 11.76 -21.29
CA HIS A 290 8.22 12.60 -22.08
C HIS A 290 8.63 12.98 -23.53
N ARG A 291 9.87 12.72 -23.96
CA ARG A 291 10.36 13.10 -25.29
C ARG A 291 10.05 12.10 -26.41
N ASN A 292 9.78 10.82 -26.16
CA ASN A 292 9.35 9.88 -27.21
C ASN A 292 8.60 8.65 -26.66
N PRO A 293 7.26 8.69 -26.49
CA PRO A 293 6.51 7.58 -25.90
C PRO A 293 6.71 6.27 -26.70
N GLY A 294 6.77 5.15 -25.97
CA GLY A 294 6.91 3.81 -26.54
C GLY A 294 5.69 3.43 -27.40
N ALA A 295 5.80 2.39 -28.24
CA ALA A 295 4.72 1.96 -29.12
C ALA A 295 3.42 1.60 -28.35
N ALA A 296 3.56 0.87 -27.23
CA ALA A 296 2.43 0.52 -26.37
C ALA A 296 1.80 1.76 -25.71
N GLU A 297 2.62 2.73 -25.26
CA GLU A 297 2.13 3.99 -24.69
C GLU A 297 1.36 4.81 -25.75
N LYS A 298 1.89 4.91 -26.97
CA LYS A 298 1.22 5.60 -28.10
C LYS A 298 -0.13 4.98 -28.46
N PHE A 299 -0.27 3.66 -28.30
CA PHE A 299 -1.52 2.95 -28.57
C PHE A 299 -2.55 3.15 -27.43
N LEU A 300 -2.12 3.05 -26.17
CA LEU A 300 -3.04 3.03 -25.03
C LEU A 300 -3.43 4.40 -24.50
N VAL A 301 -2.54 5.38 -24.55
CA VAL A 301 -2.82 6.73 -24.01
C VAL A 301 -4.07 7.35 -24.62
N PRO A 302 -4.30 7.32 -25.94
CA PRO A 302 -5.53 7.84 -26.54
C PRO A 302 -6.80 7.11 -26.04
N LEU A 303 -6.74 5.79 -25.86
CA LEU A 303 -7.85 4.99 -25.33
C LEU A 303 -8.16 5.37 -23.88
N LEU A 304 -7.13 5.50 -23.04
CA LEU A 304 -7.28 5.93 -21.66
C LEU A 304 -7.83 7.35 -21.55
N GLN A 305 -7.43 8.26 -22.44
CA GLN A 305 -7.98 9.62 -22.48
C GLN A 305 -9.45 9.67 -22.89
N ALA A 306 -9.90 8.73 -23.74
CA ALA A 306 -11.31 8.63 -24.11
C ALA A 306 -12.17 8.06 -22.97
N VAL A 307 -11.64 7.11 -22.20
CA VAL A 307 -12.36 6.45 -21.08
C VAL A 307 -12.29 7.26 -19.77
N VAL A 308 -11.20 8.01 -19.57
CA VAL A 308 -10.96 8.86 -18.39
C VAL A 308 -10.70 10.29 -18.89
N PRO A 309 -11.77 11.01 -19.32
CA PRO A 309 -11.64 12.33 -19.93
C PRO A 309 -11.25 13.40 -18.90
N ASP A 310 -11.82 13.32 -17.69
CA ASP A 310 -11.44 14.18 -16.58
C ASP A 310 -10.24 13.59 -15.85
N ARG A 311 -9.17 14.38 -15.77
CA ARG A 311 -8.10 14.07 -14.84
C ARG A 311 -8.63 14.32 -13.44
N GLU A 312 -9.03 13.25 -12.76
CA GLU A 312 -9.25 13.28 -11.32
C GLU A 312 -8.03 13.92 -10.61
N GLU A 313 -8.28 14.54 -9.45
CA GLU A 313 -7.21 15.05 -8.62
C GLU A 313 -6.17 13.96 -8.35
N ALA A 314 -4.89 14.34 -8.37
CA ALA A 314 -3.82 13.41 -8.10
C ALA A 314 -4.02 12.73 -6.73
N ARG A 315 -3.88 11.40 -6.69
CA ARG A 315 -4.03 10.56 -5.50
C ARG A 315 -3.29 11.16 -4.29
N ASP A 316 -4.03 11.54 -3.25
CA ASP A 316 -3.45 12.05 -2.00
C ASP A 316 -3.04 10.90 -1.08
N ILE A 317 -1.79 10.47 -1.25
CA ILE A 317 -1.17 9.34 -0.53
C ILE A 317 -1.21 9.54 0.99
N TYR A 318 -1.05 10.77 1.48
CA TYR A 318 -1.03 11.02 2.91
C TYR A 318 -2.42 10.94 3.51
N ASN A 319 -3.43 11.49 2.83
CA ASN A 319 -4.81 11.37 3.28
C ASN A 319 -5.30 9.93 3.20
N GLU A 320 -4.94 9.16 2.17
CA GLU A 320 -5.29 7.73 2.11
C GLU A 320 -4.75 6.93 3.31
N ILE A 321 -3.55 7.28 3.80
CA ILE A 321 -2.92 6.58 4.92
C ILE A 321 -3.43 7.06 6.29
N LEU A 322 -3.72 8.36 6.42
CA LEU A 322 -3.93 9.01 7.73
C LEU A 322 -5.38 9.38 8.03
N ALA A 323 -6.26 9.44 7.03
CA ALA A 323 -7.65 9.81 7.24
C ALA A 323 -8.38 8.76 8.10
N LYS A 324 -9.32 9.23 8.91
CA LYS A 324 -10.17 8.36 9.76
C LYS A 324 -11.01 7.40 8.91
N VAL A 325 -11.58 7.92 7.82
CA VAL A 325 -12.29 7.11 6.82
C VAL A 325 -11.32 6.83 5.70
N HIS A 326 -11.01 5.56 5.49
CA HIS A 326 -10.18 5.12 4.38
C HIS A 326 -10.83 5.54 3.07
N GLN A 327 -10.09 6.22 2.21
CA GLN A 327 -10.53 6.62 0.87
C GLN A 327 -9.43 6.25 -0.11
N CYS A 328 -9.73 5.32 -1.01
CA CYS A 328 -8.76 4.90 -2.03
C CYS A 328 -9.45 4.53 -3.35
N PRO A 329 -8.69 4.44 -4.45
CA PRO A 329 -9.24 4.07 -5.77
C PRO A 329 -9.87 2.67 -5.85
N LEU A 330 -9.75 1.86 -4.80
CA LEU A 330 -10.29 0.49 -4.75
C LEU A 330 -11.69 0.39 -4.14
N GLN A 331 -12.20 1.47 -3.55
CA GLN A 331 -13.54 1.47 -2.95
C GLN A 331 -14.67 1.56 -3.96
N LYS A 332 -14.39 2.11 -5.15
CA LYS A 332 -15.38 2.46 -6.17
C LYS A 332 -15.47 1.42 -7.27
#